data_AF-W1UI33-F1
#
_entry.id   AF-W1UI33-F1
#
_cell.length_a   1.000
_cell.length_b   1.000
_cell.length_c   1.000
_cell.angle_alpha   90.00
_cell.angle_beta   90.00
_cell.angle_gamma   90.00
#
_symmetry.space_group_name_H-M   'P 1'
#
loop_
_entity.id
_entity.type
_entity.pdbx_description
1 polymer ?
#
loop_
_entity_poly.entity_id
_entity_poly.type
_entity_poly.pdbx_seq_one_letter_code
_entity_poly.pdbx_strand_id
1 'polypeptide(L)' 'MKELAEQGMTMIIVTHEMGFARQVANRVIFTADGEFLEDGTPDQIFDNPQHPRLKEFLDKVLNV' A
#
# COMPACT_ATOMS: atom_id res chain seq x y z
N MET A 1 13.35 -8.92 -5.09
CA MET A 1 12.63 -7.62 -5.20
C MET A 1 13.14 -6.59 -4.21
N LYS A 2 13.33 -6.93 -2.92
CA LYS A 2 13.97 -6.01 -1.95
C LYS A 2 15.34 -5.49 -2.40
N GLU A 3 16.23 -6.40 -2.82
CA GLU A 3 17.55 -6.02 -3.35
C GLU A 3 17.49 -5.08 -4.56
N LEU A 4 16.49 -5.23 -5.44
CA LEU A 4 16.31 -4.33 -6.59
C LEU A 4 15.85 -2.93 -6.15
N ALA A 5 15.00 -2.86 -5.13
CA ALA A 5 14.59 -1.60 -4.54
C ALA A 5 15.77 -0.91 -3.82
N GLU A 6 16.60 -1.67 -3.11
CA GLU A 6 17.82 -1.18 -2.45
C GLU A 6 18.87 -0.67 -3.45
N GLN A 7 18.90 -1.22 -4.67
CA GLN A 7 19.73 -0.75 -5.78
C GLN A 7 19.24 0.57 -6.40
N GLY A 8 18.13 1.15 -5.90
CA GLY A 8 17.59 2.42 -6.38
C GLY A 8 16.83 2.31 -7.69
N MET A 9 16.40 1.11 -8.09
CA MET A 9 15.58 0.91 -9.27
C MET A 9 14.19 1.52 -9.06
N THR A 10 13.67 2.24 -10.07
CA THR A 10 12.27 2.68 -10.05
C THR A 10 11.36 1.48 -10.29
N MET A 11 10.43 1.21 -9.37
CA MET A 11 9.56 0.03 -9.41
C MET A 11 8.09 0.41 -9.24
N ILE A 12 7.22 -0.24 -10.01
CA ILE A 12 5.77 -0.26 -9.78
C ILE A 12 5.39 -1.70 -9.44
N ILE A 13 4.73 -1.89 -8.31
CA ILE A 13 4.40 -3.21 -7.78
C ILE A 13 2.91 -3.22 -7.45
N VAL A 14 2.17 -4.15 -8.05
CA VAL A 14 0.79 -4.46 -7.65
C VAL A 14 0.87 -5.71 -6.77
N THR A 15 0.44 -5.60 -5.51
CA THR A 15 0.58 -6.70 -4.55
C THR A 15 -0.54 -6.71 -3.51
N HIS A 16 -0.85 -7.90 -2.99
CA HIS A 16 -1.68 -8.12 -1.81
C HIS A 16 -0.85 -8.33 -0.53
N GLU A 17 0.47 -8.38 -0.63
CA GLU A 17 1.36 -8.53 0.53
C GLU A 17 1.64 -7.17 1.20
N MET A 18 0.77 -6.79 2.13
CA MET A 18 0.85 -5.49 2.82
C MET A 18 2.16 -5.32 3.60
N GLY A 19 2.67 -6.38 4.24
CA GLY A 19 3.94 -6.34 4.96
C GLY A 19 5.14 -6.07 4.04
N PHE A 20 5.10 -6.59 2.82
CA PHE A 20 6.11 -6.28 1.80
C PHE A 20 5.99 -4.83 1.33
N ALA A 21 4.76 -4.37 1.05
CA ALA A 21 4.52 -2.98 0.66
C ALA A 21 4.99 -1.99 1.73
N ARG A 22 4.71 -2.26 3.01
CA ARG A 22 5.19 -1.47 4.16
C ARG A 22 6.71 -1.36 4.22
N GLN A 23 7.44 -2.42 3.86
CA GLN A 23 8.89 -2.47 4.00
C GLN A 23 9.65 -1.86 2.82
N VAL A 24 9.06 -1.87 1.62
CA VAL A 24 9.79 -1.56 0.38
C VAL A 24 9.25 -0.32 -0.34
N ALA A 25 7.97 -0.01 -0.20
CA ALA A 25 7.36 1.08 -0.95
C ALA A 25 7.69 2.45 -0.34
N ASN A 26 8.02 3.42 -1.18
CA ASN A 26 8.07 4.83 -0.77
C ASN A 26 6.69 5.51 -0.83
N ARG A 27 5.80 4.97 -1.67
CA ARG A 27 4.44 5.46 -1.93
C ARG A 27 3.54 4.27 -2.19
N VAL A 28 2.34 4.29 -1.63
CA VAL A 28 1.31 3.28 -1.81
C VAL A 28 0.04 3.96 -2.31
N ILE A 29 -0.57 3.35 -3.33
CA ILE A 29 -1.80 3.84 -3.93
C ILE A 29 -2.85 2.75 -3.77
N PHE A 30 -3.95 3.08 -3.10
CA PHE A 30 -5.11 2.21 -2.99
C PHE A 30 -6.07 2.47 -4.14
N THR A 31 -6.45 1.39 -4.85
CA THR A 31 -7.39 1.45 -5.96
C THR A 31 -8.62 0.62 -5.67
N ALA A 32 -9.78 1.13 -6.05
CA ALA A 32 -11.01 0.34 -6.10
C ALA A 32 -11.94 0.93 -7.16
N ASP A 33 -12.79 0.08 -7.75
CA ASP A 33 -13.83 0.50 -8.69
C ASP A 33 -13.31 1.31 -9.91
N GLY A 34 -12.04 1.06 -10.30
CA GLY A 34 -11.38 1.76 -11.40
C GLY A 34 -10.80 3.13 -11.04
N GLU A 35 -10.85 3.52 -9.77
CA GLU A 35 -10.38 4.82 -9.28
C GLU A 35 -9.18 4.69 -8.32
N PHE A 36 -8.38 5.75 -8.23
CA PHE A 36 -7.35 5.92 -7.21
C PHE A 36 -7.98 6.61 -5.99
N LEU A 37 -8.25 5.85 -4.95
CA LEU A 37 -9.04 6.34 -3.80
C LEU A 37 -8.17 6.94 -2.71
N GLU A 38 -6.94 6.45 -2.53
CA GLU A 38 -6.00 7.01 -1.57
C GLU A 38 -4.56 6.84 -2.06
N ASP A 39 -3.73 7.83 -1.77
CA ASP A 39 -2.35 7.92 -2.20
C ASP A 39 -1.51 8.56 -1.10
N GLY A 40 -0.50 7.85 -0.61
CA GLY A 40 0.34 8.34 0.47
C GLY A 40 1.54 7.46 0.76
N THR A 41 2.25 7.82 1.81
CA THR A 41 3.31 6.95 2.39
C THR A 41 2.68 5.68 2.98
N PRO A 42 3.47 4.60 3.15
CA PRO A 42 2.98 3.39 3.81
C PRO A 42 2.32 3.67 5.16
N ASP A 43 2.92 4.51 6.01
CA ASP A 43 2.37 4.81 7.34
C ASP A 43 1.01 5.52 7.24
N GLN A 44 0.85 6.47 6.31
CA GLN A 44 -0.43 7.12 6.06
C GLN A 44 -1.49 6.12 5.58
N ILE A 45 -1.13 5.25 4.63
CA ILE A 45 -2.08 4.32 4.03
C ILE A 45 -2.48 3.22 5.01
N PHE A 46 -1.55 2.68 5.78
CA PHE A 46 -1.81 1.49 6.57
C PHE A 46 -2.09 1.76 8.05
N ASP A 47 -1.57 2.84 8.64
CA ASP A 47 -1.75 3.15 10.08
C ASP A 47 -2.73 4.30 10.30
N ASN A 48 -2.86 5.22 9.34
CA ASN A 48 -3.83 6.32 9.41
C ASN A 48 -4.60 6.52 8.10
N PRO A 49 -5.26 5.48 7.57
CA PRO A 49 -6.04 5.59 6.33
C PRO A 49 -7.13 6.65 6.48
N GLN A 50 -7.37 7.45 5.44
CA GLN A 50 -8.39 8.50 5.46
C GLN A 50 -9.68 8.04 4.79
N HIS A 51 -9.58 7.31 3.68
CA HIS A 51 -10.71 6.91 2.86
C HIS A 51 -11.53 5.80 3.54
N PRO A 52 -12.87 5.93 3.67
CA PRO A 52 -13.71 4.91 4.32
C PRO A 52 -13.56 3.52 3.71
N ARG A 53 -13.49 3.45 2.37
CA ARG A 53 -13.27 2.19 1.64
C ARG A 53 -11.94 1.51 1.98
N LEU A 54 -10.87 2.29 2.17
CA LEU A 54 -9.57 1.75 2.55
C LEU A 54 -9.61 1.21 3.98
N LYS A 55 -10.25 1.94 4.91
CA LYS A 55 -10.47 1.48 6.29
C LYS A 55 -11.15 0.11 6.33
N GLU A 56 -12.29 -0.01 5.63
CA GLU A 56 -13.02 -1.27 5.52
C GLU A 56 -12.19 -2.41 4.91
N PHE A 57 -11.35 -2.10 3.92
CA PHE A 57 -10.49 -3.07 3.28
C PHE A 57 -9.41 -3.57 4.24
N LEU A 58 -8.71 -2.65 4.91
CA LEU A 58 -7.67 -3.00 5.87
C LEU A 58 -8.22 -3.76 7.07
N ASP A 59 -9.42 -3.41 7.55
CA ASP A 59 -10.08 -4.14 8.63
C ASP A 59 -10.33 -5.61 8.28
N LYS A 60 -10.66 -5.91 7.01
CA LYS A 60 -10.89 -7.29 6.55
C LYS A 60 -9.61 -8.07 6.29
N VAL A 61 -8.54 -7.38 5.93
CA VAL A 61 -7.28 -8.01 5.50
C VAL A 61 -6.27 -8.15 6.66
N LEU A 62 -6.30 -7.23 7.63
CA LEU A 62 -5.36 -7.20 8.74
C LEU A 62 -5.92 -7.81 10.05
N ASN A 63 -7.25 -7.90 10.22
CA ASN A 63 -7.87 -8.44 11.45
C ASN A 63 -8.42 -9.87 11.28
N VAL A 64 -7.66 -10.78 10.66
CA VAL A 64 -7.95 -12.23 10.66
C VAL A 64 -7.07 -12.93 11.69
#